data_AF-A0A7X0A9C6-F1
#
_entry.id   AF-A0A7X0A9C6-F1
#
_cell.length_a   1.000
_cell.length_b   1.000
_cell.length_c   1.000
_cell.angle_alpha   90.00
_cell.angle_beta   90.00
_cell.angle_gamma   90.00
#
_symmetry.space_group_name_H-M   'P 1'
#
loop_
_entity.id
_entity.type
_entity.pdbx_description
1 polymer ?
#
loop_
_entity_poly.entity_id
_entity_poly.type
_entity_poly.pdbx_seq_one_letter_code
_entity_poly.pdbx_strand_id
1 'polypeptide(L)'
;MAADNSTLIAVSAFSGLAGAIITQALTGLFAYIGDKRKADIDLKSQYRSKKVEIAENYYYVTGETMSILKKSVQLWKGRNIARSEASYKSMSEGLKGADLQLKKMNIENWKHNLIGLYFDVSLAYDDLIAANNRSHELYLKVLDIEAKIRTSGNETDKELYIGQFSIAIFDLCNQYDAVYDILASDMSKVKMELLNSYKISR
;
A
#
# COMPACT_ATOMS: atom_id res chain seq x y z
N MET A 1 31.02 15.84 -79.02
CA MET A 1 29.93 16.46 -78.22
C MET A 1 29.03 15.45 -77.47
N ALA A 2 29.31 14.13 -77.48
CA ALA A 2 28.47 13.15 -76.76
C ALA A 2 28.86 12.94 -75.28
N ALA A 3 30.10 13.26 -74.88
CA ALA A 3 30.63 12.98 -73.54
C ALA A 3 30.14 13.96 -72.44
N ASP A 4 29.80 15.21 -72.80
CA ASP A 4 29.30 16.23 -71.87
C ASP A 4 27.87 15.95 -71.41
N ASN A 5 26.99 15.49 -72.30
CA ASN A 5 25.62 15.15 -71.92
C ASN A 5 25.56 13.90 -71.04
N SER A 6 26.44 12.91 -71.28
CA SER A 6 26.50 11.70 -70.43
C SER A 6 27.03 11.98 -69.03
N THR A 7 27.99 12.90 -68.88
CA THR A 7 28.49 13.32 -67.55
C THR A 7 27.49 14.21 -66.82
N LEU A 8 26.78 15.10 -67.53
CA LEU A 8 25.71 15.91 -66.95
C LEU A 8 24.52 15.06 -66.44
N ILE A 9 24.13 14.04 -67.22
CA ILE A 9 23.09 13.07 -66.85
C ILE A 9 23.55 12.20 -65.66
N ALA A 10 24.81 11.77 -65.63
CA ALA A 10 25.35 10.99 -64.51
C ALA A 10 25.39 11.82 -63.21
N VAL A 11 25.87 13.06 -63.26
CA VAL A 11 25.96 13.95 -62.08
C VAL A 11 24.57 14.32 -61.55
N SER A 12 23.59 14.57 -62.43
CA SER A 12 22.21 14.82 -62.02
C SER A 12 21.51 13.57 -61.46
N ALA A 13 21.75 12.39 -62.03
CA ALA A 13 21.27 11.12 -61.49
C ALA A 13 21.89 10.79 -60.12
N PHE A 14 23.20 10.98 -59.94
CA PHE A 14 23.88 10.81 -58.64
C PHE A 14 23.41 11.82 -57.60
N SER A 15 23.12 13.06 -58.01
CA SER A 15 22.57 14.09 -57.12
C SER A 15 21.13 13.77 -56.70
N GLY A 16 20.30 13.24 -57.61
CA GLY A 16 18.96 12.74 -57.29
C GLY A 16 18.98 11.53 -56.36
N LEU A 17 19.94 10.63 -56.55
CA LEU A 17 20.14 9.43 -55.72
C LEU A 17 20.65 9.83 -54.32
N ALA A 18 21.58 10.78 -54.23
CA ALA A 18 22.03 11.36 -52.97
C ALA A 18 20.89 12.07 -52.23
N GLY A 19 20.07 12.85 -52.94
CA GLY A 19 18.88 13.50 -52.37
C GLY A 19 17.85 12.49 -51.85
N ALA A 20 17.64 11.38 -52.58
CA ALA A 20 16.77 10.30 -52.15
C ALA A 20 17.30 9.59 -50.89
N ILE A 21 18.62 9.31 -50.82
CA ILE A 21 19.25 8.70 -49.64
C ILE A 21 19.13 9.62 -48.42
N ILE A 22 19.42 10.90 -48.57
CA ILE A 22 19.32 11.88 -47.48
C ILE A 22 17.87 12.00 -46.99
N THR A 23 16.90 12.04 -47.91
CA THR A 23 15.48 12.11 -47.57
C THR A 23 15.03 10.85 -46.83
N GLN A 24 15.44 9.66 -47.28
CA GLN A 24 15.13 8.39 -46.61
C GLN A 24 15.79 8.31 -45.21
N ALA A 25 17.05 8.75 -45.08
CA ALA A 25 17.75 8.79 -43.81
C ALA A 25 17.09 9.74 -42.82
N LEU A 26 16.70 10.94 -43.26
CA LEU A 26 15.99 11.91 -42.44
C LEU A 26 14.59 11.40 -42.07
N THR A 27 13.86 10.78 -43.01
CA THR A 27 12.55 10.18 -42.73
C THR A 27 12.66 9.06 -41.69
N GLY A 28 13.66 8.19 -41.81
CA GLY A 28 13.95 7.15 -40.82
C GLY A 28 14.32 7.72 -39.45
N LEU A 29 15.14 8.77 -39.40
CA LEU A 29 15.51 9.45 -38.17
C LEU A 29 14.30 10.10 -37.49
N PHE A 30 13.46 10.82 -38.24
CA PHE A 30 12.27 11.45 -37.70
C PHE A 30 11.21 10.42 -37.27
N ALA A 31 11.05 9.33 -38.00
CA ALA A 31 10.19 8.21 -37.59
C ALA A 31 10.69 7.61 -36.27
N TYR A 32 12.00 7.33 -36.16
CA TYR A 32 12.60 6.79 -34.93
C TYR A 32 12.43 7.73 -33.73
N ILE A 33 12.67 9.03 -33.90
CA ILE A 33 12.48 10.04 -32.84
C ILE A 33 10.99 10.13 -32.46
N GLY A 34 10.10 10.08 -33.45
CA GLY A 34 8.65 10.06 -33.24
C GLY A 34 8.20 8.86 -32.43
N ASP A 35 8.65 7.65 -32.79
CA ASP A 35 8.34 6.41 -32.09
C ASP A 35 8.89 6.41 -30.67
N LYS A 36 10.13 6.88 -30.47
CA LYS A 36 10.73 7.05 -29.13
C LYS A 36 9.88 7.98 -28.24
N ARG A 37 9.43 9.12 -28.78
CA ARG A 37 8.57 10.05 -28.03
C ARG A 37 7.23 9.42 -27.69
N LYS A 38 6.60 8.73 -28.64
CA LYS A 38 5.33 8.04 -28.43
C LYS A 38 5.46 6.96 -27.36
N ALA A 39 6.50 6.13 -27.43
CA ALA A 39 6.76 5.10 -26.44
C ALA A 39 6.99 5.67 -25.03
N ASP A 40 7.71 6.80 -24.90
CA ASP A 40 7.91 7.46 -23.61
C ASP A 40 6.60 8.04 -23.04
N ILE A 41 5.74 8.61 -23.89
CA ILE A 41 4.41 9.09 -23.50
C ILE A 41 3.53 7.92 -23.04
N ASP A 42 3.50 6.82 -23.80
CA ASP A 42 2.71 5.64 -23.45
C ASP A 42 3.21 5.01 -22.14
N LEU A 43 4.52 4.93 -21.93
CA LEU A 43 5.12 4.44 -20.69
C LEU A 43 4.74 5.32 -19.48
N LYS A 44 4.81 6.65 -19.63
CA LYS A 44 4.39 7.60 -18.59
C LYS A 44 2.89 7.46 -18.27
N SER A 45 2.06 7.26 -19.28
CA SER A 45 0.62 7.05 -19.12
C SER A 45 0.34 5.76 -18.35
N GLN A 46 0.97 4.65 -18.73
CA GLN A 46 0.83 3.36 -18.05
C GLN A 46 1.32 3.42 -16.60
N TYR A 47 2.48 4.06 -16.36
CA TYR A 47 3.01 4.24 -15.01
C TYR A 47 2.03 5.02 -14.11
N ARG A 48 1.46 6.12 -14.61
CA ARG A 48 0.45 6.91 -13.88
C ARG A 48 -0.81 6.10 -13.61
N SER A 49 -1.31 5.39 -14.61
CA SER A 49 -2.48 4.52 -14.46
C SER A 49 -2.26 3.47 -13.36
N LYS A 50 -1.09 2.81 -13.37
CA LYS A 50 -0.72 1.85 -12.32
C LYS A 50 -0.55 2.50 -10.96
N LYS A 51 0.07 3.68 -10.88
CA LYS A 51 0.19 4.44 -9.64
C LYS A 51 -1.17 4.73 -9.00
N VAL A 52 -2.17 5.10 -9.81
CA VAL A 52 -3.55 5.34 -9.33
C VAL A 52 -4.20 4.03 -8.87
N GLU A 53 -4.12 2.96 -9.66
CA GLU A 53 -4.67 1.64 -9.30
C GLU A 53 -4.12 1.13 -7.96
N ILE A 54 -2.80 1.26 -7.76
CA ILE A 54 -2.15 0.86 -6.50
C ILE A 54 -2.62 1.74 -5.33
N ALA A 55 -2.75 3.05 -5.54
CA ALA A 55 -3.25 3.94 -4.50
C ALA A 55 -4.70 3.64 -4.11
N GLU A 56 -5.60 3.38 -5.06
CA GLU A 56 -7.00 3.03 -4.77
C GLU A 56 -7.09 1.75 -3.94
N ASN A 57 -6.33 0.72 -4.31
CA ASN A 57 -6.25 -0.52 -3.55
C ASN A 57 -5.70 -0.27 -2.14
N TYR A 58 -4.62 0.51 -2.02
CA TYR A 58 -4.05 0.89 -0.74
C TYR A 58 -5.05 1.63 0.15
N TYR A 59 -5.80 2.58 -0.41
CA TYR A 59 -6.83 3.32 0.32
C TYR A 59 -7.93 2.41 0.87
N TYR A 60 -8.39 1.45 0.05
CA TYR A 60 -9.39 0.47 0.47
C TYR A 60 -8.89 -0.39 1.64
N VAL A 61 -7.72 -1.02 1.47
CA VAL A 61 -7.15 -1.93 2.48
C VAL A 61 -6.81 -1.21 3.77
N THR A 62 -6.20 -0.03 3.65
CA THR A 62 -5.82 0.80 4.81
C THR A 62 -7.06 1.30 5.55
N GLY A 63 -8.07 1.76 4.82
CA GLY A 63 -9.34 2.22 5.39
C GLY A 63 -10.08 1.11 6.15
N GLU A 64 -10.17 -0.10 5.58
CA GLU A 64 -10.76 -1.26 6.25
C GLU A 64 -9.96 -1.67 7.49
N THR A 65 -8.64 -1.71 7.39
CA THR A 65 -7.75 -1.99 8.54
C THR A 65 -7.97 -0.98 9.67
N MET A 66 -7.95 0.31 9.35
CA MET A 66 -8.21 1.39 10.31
C MET A 66 -9.60 1.29 10.94
N SER A 67 -10.62 0.89 10.17
CA SER A 67 -11.99 0.67 10.66
C SER A 67 -12.04 -0.47 11.68
N ILE A 68 -11.36 -1.59 11.41
CA ILE A 68 -11.26 -2.73 12.33
C ILE A 68 -10.53 -2.32 13.61
N LEU A 69 -9.36 -1.67 13.50
CA LEU A 69 -8.58 -1.23 14.66
C LEU A 69 -9.39 -0.29 15.54
N LYS A 70 -10.04 0.72 14.94
CA LYS A 70 -10.85 1.70 15.66
C LYS A 70 -12.06 1.06 16.34
N LYS A 71 -12.76 0.12 15.67
CA LYS A 71 -13.87 -0.63 16.28
C LYS A 71 -13.39 -1.47 17.45
N SER A 72 -12.25 -2.15 17.32
CA SER A 72 -11.64 -2.92 18.41
C SER A 72 -11.34 -2.02 19.60
N VAL A 73 -10.64 -0.90 19.39
CA VAL A 73 -10.34 0.08 20.46
C VAL A 73 -11.62 0.65 21.08
N GLN A 74 -12.64 0.95 20.28
CA GLN A 74 -13.93 1.44 20.78
C GLN A 74 -14.70 0.39 21.58
N LEU A 75 -14.63 -0.89 21.22
CA LEU A 75 -15.22 -1.97 22.02
C LEU A 75 -14.58 -2.05 23.41
N TRP A 76 -13.27 -1.75 23.50
CA TRP A 76 -12.53 -1.76 24.75
C TRP A 76 -12.70 -0.48 25.59
N LYS A 77 -12.59 0.69 24.96
CA LYS A 77 -12.73 2.00 25.63
C LYS A 77 -14.20 2.36 25.91
N GLY A 78 -15.09 1.97 25.00
CA GLY A 78 -16.51 2.25 25.03
C GLY A 78 -17.27 1.13 25.72
N ARG A 79 -17.21 1.11 27.06
CA ARG A 79 -18.33 0.75 27.95
C ARG A 79 -17.86 0.83 29.40
N ASN A 80 -18.79 1.27 30.25
CA ASN A 80 -18.92 0.91 31.66
C ASN A 80 -19.15 -0.62 31.81
N ILE A 81 -18.32 -1.42 31.15
CA ILE A 81 -18.36 -2.86 31.24
C ILE A 81 -17.90 -3.17 32.65
N ALA A 82 -18.85 -3.59 33.49
CA ALA A 82 -18.51 -4.25 34.73
C ALA A 82 -17.48 -5.33 34.37
N ARG A 83 -16.32 -5.30 35.03
CA ARG A 83 -15.17 -6.21 34.86
C ARG A 83 -15.55 -7.64 35.26
N SER A 84 -16.48 -8.20 34.50
CA SER A 84 -17.10 -9.49 34.71
C SER A 84 -16.65 -10.44 33.61
N GLU A 85 -16.65 -11.73 33.94
CA GLU A 85 -16.25 -12.81 33.04
C GLU A 85 -17.00 -12.79 31.70
N ALA A 86 -18.30 -12.46 31.72
CA ALA A 86 -19.12 -12.34 30.52
C ALA A 86 -18.64 -11.23 29.57
N SER A 87 -18.18 -10.11 30.14
CA SER A 87 -17.65 -9.01 29.35
C SER A 87 -16.30 -9.37 28.73
N TYR A 88 -15.42 -10.02 29.49
CA TYR A 88 -14.13 -10.51 28.98
C TYR A 88 -14.29 -11.50 27.84
N LYS A 89 -15.26 -12.42 27.95
CA LYS A 89 -15.58 -13.36 26.88
C LYS A 89 -16.05 -12.66 25.60
N SER A 90 -16.99 -11.72 25.72
CA SER A 90 -17.49 -10.95 24.58
C SER A 90 -16.36 -10.16 23.88
N MET A 91 -15.43 -9.61 24.66
CA MET A 91 -14.32 -8.85 24.10
C MET A 91 -13.26 -9.75 23.43
N SER A 92 -12.98 -10.94 23.98
CA SER A 92 -12.12 -11.95 23.34
C SER A 92 -12.68 -12.43 21.99
N GLU A 93 -13.99 -12.68 21.91
CA GLU A 93 -14.67 -13.03 20.67
C GLU A 93 -14.56 -11.90 19.62
N GLY A 94 -14.69 -10.64 20.05
CA GLY A 94 -14.46 -9.47 19.20
C GLY A 94 -13.04 -9.39 18.63
N LEU A 95 -12.02 -9.66 19.46
CA LEU A 95 -10.63 -9.70 19.02
C LEU A 95 -10.35 -10.84 18.02
N LYS A 96 -10.92 -12.04 18.26
CA LYS A 96 -10.82 -13.16 17.31
C LYS A 96 -11.41 -12.81 15.95
N GLY A 97 -12.56 -12.15 15.94
CA GLY A 97 -13.20 -11.67 14.70
C GLY A 97 -12.33 -10.66 13.95
N ALA A 98 -11.73 -9.70 14.67
CA ALA A 98 -10.82 -8.71 14.09
C ALA A 98 -9.55 -9.34 13.50
N ASP A 99 -8.90 -10.25 14.22
CA ASP A 99 -7.69 -10.97 13.75
C ASP A 99 -7.96 -11.77 12.47
N LEU A 100 -9.10 -12.48 12.40
CA LEU A 100 -9.50 -13.22 11.21
C LEU A 100 -9.72 -12.31 10.00
N GLN A 101 -10.39 -11.16 10.20
CA GLN A 101 -10.61 -10.19 9.13
C GLN A 101 -9.30 -9.58 8.65
N LEU A 102 -8.39 -9.20 9.56
CA LEU A 102 -7.06 -8.68 9.21
C LEU A 102 -6.23 -9.70 8.42
N LYS A 103 -6.20 -10.98 8.85
CA LYS A 103 -5.51 -12.05 8.14
C LYS A 103 -6.05 -12.27 6.73
N LYS A 104 -7.37 -12.27 6.59
CA LYS A 104 -8.03 -12.39 5.27
C LYS A 104 -7.62 -11.24 4.34
N MET A 105 -7.66 -10.01 4.83
CA MET A 105 -7.27 -8.84 4.05
C MET A 105 -5.80 -8.87 3.64
N ASN A 106 -4.91 -9.35 4.51
CA ASN A 106 -3.49 -9.43 4.21
C ASN A 106 -3.19 -10.44 3.07
N ILE A 107 -3.89 -11.59 3.06
CA ILE A 107 -3.74 -12.61 2.01
C ILE A 107 -4.28 -12.13 0.66
N GLU A 108 -5.41 -11.43 0.67
CA GLU A 108 -6.11 -11.04 -0.57
C GLU A 108 -5.49 -9.82 -1.28
N ASN A 109 -4.64 -9.03 -0.61
CA ASN A 109 -4.22 -7.72 -1.10
C ASN A 109 -2.71 -7.58 -1.37
N TRP A 110 -2.16 -8.46 -2.22
CA TRP A 110 -0.75 -8.36 -2.66
C TRP A 110 -0.39 -7.01 -3.30
N LYS A 111 -1.35 -6.30 -3.91
CA LYS A 111 -1.15 -4.97 -4.51
C LYS A 111 -0.85 -3.89 -3.45
N HIS A 112 -1.35 -4.05 -2.23
CA HIS A 112 -1.03 -3.16 -1.12
C HIS A 112 0.48 -3.12 -0.85
N ASN A 113 1.18 -4.25 -1.03
CA ASN A 113 2.62 -4.35 -0.80
C ASN A 113 3.46 -3.59 -1.85
N LEU A 114 2.86 -3.23 -2.99
CA LEU A 114 3.55 -2.46 -4.03
C LEU A 114 3.53 -0.96 -3.76
N ILE A 115 2.83 -0.48 -2.73
CA ILE A 115 2.69 0.95 -2.47
C ILE A 115 4.05 1.66 -2.33
N GLY A 116 5.02 1.01 -1.69
CA GLY A 116 6.38 1.55 -1.49
C GLY A 116 7.20 1.71 -2.78
N LEU A 117 6.77 1.12 -3.90
CA LEU A 117 7.39 1.35 -5.21
C LEU A 117 6.91 2.64 -5.88
N TYR A 118 5.75 3.15 -5.47
CA TYR A 118 5.08 4.28 -6.13
C TYR A 118 4.94 5.52 -5.23
N PHE A 119 5.03 5.35 -3.91
CA PHE A 119 4.83 6.38 -2.90
C PHE A 119 5.80 6.21 -1.74
N ASP A 120 6.20 7.33 -1.14
CA ASP A 120 7.07 7.38 0.05
C ASP A 120 6.21 7.28 1.33
N VAL A 121 5.94 6.05 1.75
CA VAL A 121 5.14 5.72 2.95
C VAL A 121 6.02 5.22 4.08
N SER A 122 5.64 5.54 5.32
CA SER A 122 6.40 5.15 6.52
C SER A 122 6.21 3.68 6.89
N LEU A 123 5.04 3.10 6.64
CA LEU A 123 4.84 1.66 6.69
C LEU A 123 5.36 1.01 5.40
N ALA A 124 6.69 0.95 5.27
CA ALA A 124 7.31 0.01 4.36
C ALA A 124 6.99 -1.43 4.82
N TYR A 125 7.09 -2.39 3.90
CA TYR A 125 6.70 -3.79 4.11
C TYR A 125 7.26 -4.38 5.42
N ASP A 126 8.50 -4.05 5.78
CA ASP A 126 9.17 -4.55 6.99
C ASP A 126 8.60 -3.94 8.28
N ASP A 127 8.30 -2.63 8.30
CA ASP A 127 7.69 -1.96 9.46
C ASP A 127 6.25 -2.40 9.69
N LEU A 128 5.53 -2.72 8.60
CA LEU A 128 4.19 -3.30 8.67
C LEU A 128 4.22 -4.72 9.25
N ILE A 129 5.21 -5.53 8.87
CA ILE A 129 5.43 -6.85 9.47
C ILE A 129 5.77 -6.71 10.95
N ALA A 130 6.65 -5.80 11.33
CA ALA A 130 7.03 -5.58 12.72
C ALA A 130 5.83 -5.14 13.57
N ALA A 131 5.03 -4.17 13.08
CA ALA A 131 3.82 -3.71 13.75
C ALA A 131 2.76 -4.82 13.88
N ASN A 132 2.63 -5.67 12.87
CA ASN A 132 1.73 -6.82 12.90
C ASN A 132 2.20 -7.89 13.88
N ASN A 133 3.49 -8.23 13.89
CA ASN A 133 4.07 -9.18 14.84
C ASN A 133 3.86 -8.71 16.28
N ARG A 134 4.14 -7.44 16.56
CA ARG A 134 3.91 -6.85 17.89
C ARG A 134 2.42 -6.89 18.28
N SER A 135 1.53 -6.56 17.35
CA SER A 135 0.08 -6.65 17.57
C SER A 135 -0.35 -8.09 17.87
N HIS A 136 0.22 -9.06 17.16
CA HIS A 136 -0.05 -10.48 17.35
C HIS A 136 0.48 -11.00 18.69
N GLU A 137 1.70 -10.63 19.09
CA GLU A 137 2.27 -10.98 20.40
C GLU A 137 1.42 -10.46 21.55
N LEU A 138 1.00 -9.20 21.49
CA LEU A 138 0.12 -8.60 22.49
C LEU A 138 -1.23 -9.32 22.54
N TYR A 139 -1.77 -9.72 21.39
CA TYR A 139 -3.00 -10.51 21.31
C TYR A 139 -2.85 -11.90 21.92
N LEU A 140 -1.74 -12.61 21.65
CA LEU A 140 -1.46 -13.91 22.27
C LEU A 140 -1.35 -13.80 23.79
N LYS A 141 -0.71 -12.74 24.29
CA LYS A 141 -0.64 -12.45 25.73
C LYS A 141 -2.02 -12.29 26.36
N VAL A 142 -2.97 -11.66 25.66
CA VAL A 142 -4.36 -11.52 26.11
C VAL A 142 -5.04 -12.89 26.19
N LEU A 143 -4.87 -13.74 25.18
CA LEU A 143 -5.45 -15.09 25.16
C LEU A 143 -4.88 -15.99 26.27
N ASP A 144 -3.57 -15.90 26.52
CA ASP A 144 -2.92 -16.65 27.59
C ASP A 144 -3.46 -16.27 28.97
N ILE A 145 -3.68 -14.97 29.21
CA ILE A 145 -4.26 -14.51 30.47
C ILE A 145 -5.73 -14.92 30.58
N GLU A 146 -6.51 -14.84 29.49
CA GLU A 146 -7.89 -15.35 29.45
C GLU A 146 -7.94 -16.84 29.83
N ALA A 147 -7.02 -17.65 29.30
CA ALA A 147 -6.93 -19.07 29.63
C ALA A 147 -6.65 -19.29 31.12
N LYS A 148 -5.76 -18.50 31.73
CA LYS A 148 -5.45 -18.54 33.17
C LYS A 148 -6.64 -18.15 34.04
N ILE A 149 -7.43 -17.15 33.64
CA ILE A 149 -8.68 -16.77 34.34
C ILE A 149 -9.68 -17.93 34.33
N ARG A 150 -9.80 -18.64 33.20
CA ARG A 150 -10.74 -19.77 33.07
C ARG A 150 -10.34 -21.01 33.87
N THR A 151 -9.05 -21.20 34.11
CA THR A 151 -8.53 -22.40 34.80
C THR A 151 -8.14 -22.16 36.25
N SER A 152 -8.19 -20.91 36.74
CA SER A 152 -7.87 -20.59 38.13
C SER A 152 -8.88 -21.23 39.09
N GLY A 153 -8.40 -22.07 40.01
CA GLY A 153 -9.24 -22.76 40.99
C GLY A 153 -9.52 -21.95 42.27
N ASN A 154 -8.86 -20.80 42.48
CA ASN A 154 -9.11 -19.93 43.62
C ASN A 154 -9.46 -18.49 43.16
N GLU A 155 -10.20 -17.76 44.00
CA GLU A 155 -10.73 -16.43 43.67
C GLU A 155 -9.64 -15.34 43.68
N THR A 156 -8.62 -15.48 44.54
CA THR A 156 -7.53 -14.51 44.67
C THR A 156 -6.65 -14.44 43.41
N ASP A 157 -6.30 -15.59 42.84
CA ASP A 157 -5.55 -15.71 41.59
C ASP A 157 -6.41 -15.24 40.42
N LYS A 158 -7.71 -15.50 40.46
CA LYS A 158 -8.67 -15.01 39.46
C LYS A 158 -8.68 -13.48 39.41
N GLU A 159 -8.79 -12.81 40.57
CA GLU A 159 -8.71 -11.34 40.65
C GLU A 159 -7.37 -10.80 40.14
N LEU A 160 -6.26 -11.45 40.49
CA LEU A 160 -4.93 -11.07 40.00
C LEU A 160 -4.85 -11.16 38.47
N TYR A 161 -5.32 -12.25 37.86
CA TYR A 161 -5.31 -12.42 36.41
C TYR A 161 -6.25 -11.44 35.70
N ILE A 162 -7.39 -11.10 36.30
CA ILE A 162 -8.29 -10.06 35.79
C ILE A 162 -7.59 -8.69 35.73
N GLY A 163 -6.78 -8.37 36.74
CA GLY A 163 -5.92 -7.17 36.74
C GLY A 163 -4.92 -7.19 35.57
N GLN A 164 -4.21 -8.30 35.39
CA GLN A 164 -3.25 -8.48 34.29
C GLN A 164 -3.90 -8.41 32.91
N PHE A 165 -5.10 -8.99 32.77
CA PHE A 165 -5.88 -8.95 31.53
C PHE A 165 -6.20 -7.51 31.13
N SER A 166 -6.62 -6.70 32.10
CA SER A 166 -6.94 -5.28 31.87
C SER A 166 -5.73 -4.49 31.37
N ILE A 167 -4.53 -4.76 31.90
CA ILE A 167 -3.28 -4.14 31.44
C ILE A 167 -2.92 -4.60 30.03
N ALA A 168 -2.97 -5.90 29.75
CA ALA A 168 -2.62 -6.45 28.45
C ALA A 168 -3.52 -5.91 27.32
N ILE A 169 -4.80 -5.72 27.61
CA ILE A 169 -5.75 -5.08 26.72
C ILE A 169 -5.42 -3.62 26.46
N PHE A 170 -5.03 -2.89 27.49
CA PHE A 170 -4.64 -1.49 27.35
C PHE A 170 -3.41 -1.36 26.45
N ASP A 171 -2.39 -2.22 26.64
CA ASP A 171 -1.21 -2.29 25.78
C ASP A 171 -1.59 -2.58 24.32
N LEU A 172 -2.50 -3.55 24.09
CA LEU A 172 -3.00 -3.89 22.75
C LEU A 172 -3.74 -2.71 22.10
N CYS A 173 -4.59 -2.00 22.85
CA CYS A 173 -5.30 -0.83 22.35
C CYS A 173 -4.34 0.30 21.98
N ASN A 174 -3.32 0.57 22.80
CA ASN A 174 -2.31 1.57 22.50
C ASN A 174 -1.53 1.21 21.22
N GLN A 175 -1.21 -0.07 21.03
CA GLN A 175 -0.59 -0.52 19.79
C GLN A 175 -1.51 -0.30 18.59
N TYR A 176 -2.81 -0.60 18.71
CA TYR A 176 -3.78 -0.36 17.64
C TYR A 176 -3.95 1.13 17.31
N ASP A 177 -3.99 2.01 18.30
CA ASP A 177 -4.01 3.45 18.11
C ASP A 177 -2.74 3.94 17.40
N ALA A 178 -1.56 3.46 17.80
CA ALA A 178 -0.30 3.82 17.15
C ALA A 178 -0.25 3.37 15.68
N VAL A 179 -0.71 2.15 15.38
CA VAL A 179 -0.81 1.66 13.99
C VAL A 179 -1.81 2.49 13.20
N TYR A 180 -2.95 2.85 13.79
CA TYR A 180 -3.95 3.70 13.16
C TYR A 180 -3.37 5.06 12.77
N ASP A 181 -2.62 5.71 13.66
CA ASP A 181 -2.04 7.03 13.41
C ASP A 181 -1.02 7.00 12.26
N ILE A 182 -0.20 5.94 12.18
CA ILE A 182 0.76 5.78 11.08
C ILE A 182 0.02 5.57 9.75
N LEU A 183 -0.97 4.68 9.72
CA LEU A 183 -1.81 4.45 8.53
C LEU A 183 -2.52 5.73 8.07
N ALA A 184 -3.05 6.52 9.00
CA ALA A 184 -3.68 7.80 8.70
C ALA A 184 -2.69 8.80 8.07
N SER A 185 -1.48 8.88 8.63
CA SER A 185 -0.40 9.70 8.10
C SER A 185 -0.01 9.28 6.68
N ASP A 186 0.17 7.98 6.44
CA ASP A 186 0.58 7.48 5.12
C ASP A 186 -0.52 7.65 4.06
N MET A 187 -1.79 7.43 4.41
CA MET A 187 -2.92 7.79 3.51
C MET A 187 -2.87 9.26 3.13
N SER A 188 -2.57 10.16 4.07
CA SER A 188 -2.44 11.60 3.80
C SER A 188 -1.29 11.89 2.82
N LYS A 189 -0.12 11.25 2.98
CA LYS A 189 1.00 11.39 2.04
C LYS A 189 0.63 10.95 0.63
N VAL A 190 0.04 9.75 0.49
CA VAL A 190 -0.44 9.23 -0.79
C VAL A 190 -1.44 10.21 -1.43
N LYS A 191 -2.36 10.77 -0.63
CA LYS A 191 -3.31 11.80 -1.10
C LYS A 191 -2.61 13.00 -1.73
N MET A 192 -1.66 13.55 -0.99
CA MET A 192 -0.94 14.77 -1.37
C MET A 192 -0.12 14.54 -2.62
N GLU A 193 0.51 13.37 -2.74
CA GLU A 193 1.30 13.01 -3.90
C GLU A 193 0.43 12.84 -5.17
N LEU A 194 -0.74 12.19 -5.05
CA LEU A 194 -1.71 12.11 -6.14
C LEU A 194 -2.20 13.49 -6.58
N LEU A 195 -2.56 14.36 -5.63
CA LEU A 195 -3.01 15.73 -5.93
C LEU A 195 -1.92 16.56 -6.63
N ASN A 196 -0.66 16.42 -6.20
CA ASN A 196 0.47 17.08 -6.84
C ASN A 196 0.70 16.58 -8.27
N SER A 197 0.59 15.26 -8.50
CA SER A 197 0.73 14.67 -9.83
C SER A 197 -0.35 15.16 -10.81
N TYR A 198 -1.55 15.47 -10.31
CA TYR A 198 -2.65 16.01 -11.08
C TYR A 198 -2.45 17.50 -11.42
N LYS A 199 -1.92 18.30 -10.47
CA LYS A 199 -1.60 19.72 -10.70
C LYS A 199 -0.48 19.94 -11.72
N ILE A 200 0.53 19.07 -11.73
CA ILE A 200 1.67 19.14 -12.68
C ILE A 200 1.28 18.67 -14.09
N SER A 201 0.13 18.01 -14.25
CA SER A 201 -0.38 17.53 -15.55
C SER A 201 -1.39 18.46 -16.23
N ARG A 202 -1.71 19.61 -15.62
CA ARG A 202 -2.44 20.72 -16.25
C ARG A 202 -1.47 21.80 -16.66
#